data_AF-X1FDZ1-F1
#
_entry.id   AF-X1FDZ1-F1
#
_cell.length_a   1.000
_cell.length_b   1.000
_cell.length_c   1.000
_cell.angle_alpha   90.00
_cell.angle_beta   90.00
_cell.angle_gamma   90.00
#
_symmetry.space_group_name_H-M   'P 1'
#
loop_
_entity.id
_entity.type
_entity.pdbx_description
1 polymer ?
#
loop_
_entity_poly.entity_id
_entity_poly.type
_entity_poly.pdbx_seq_one_letter_code
_entity_poly.pdbx_strand_id
1 'polypeptide(L)' 'MKASYYHPVEAQTGPAVRNDQNVIKKHLDLLSFLPEIQHLYDVVSQDIIKLHQSGLT' A
#
# COMPACT_ATOMS: atom_id res chain seq x y z
N MET A 1 -18.20 -9.78 13.52
CA MET A 1 -17.50 -8.88 12.58
C MET A 1 -16.34 -8.24 13.35
N LYS A 2 -15.07 -8.59 13.04
CA LYS A 2 -13.86 -8.16 13.78
C LYS A 2 -13.37 -6.73 13.46
N ALA A 3 -14.17 -5.95 12.72
CA ALA A 3 -13.78 -4.63 12.21
C ALA A 3 -13.86 -3.49 13.26
N SER A 4 -14.27 -3.77 14.50
CA SER A 4 -14.65 -2.72 15.46
C SER A 4 -13.63 -2.42 16.57
N TYR A 5 -12.41 -2.96 16.51
CA TYR A 5 -11.43 -2.83 17.62
C TYR A 5 -10.23 -1.95 17.32
N TYR A 6 -9.95 -1.62 16.05
CA TYR A 6 -8.75 -0.89 15.65
C TYR A 6 -9.11 0.28 14.73
N HIS A 7 -8.41 1.39 14.87
CA HIS A 7 -8.53 2.50 13.94
C HIS A 7 -8.09 2.02 12.54
N PRO A 8 -8.70 2.49 11.43
CA PRO A 8 -8.37 2.01 10.09
C PRO A 8 -6.88 2.00 9.75
N VAL A 9 -6.14 2.99 10.25
CA VAL A 9 -4.68 3.09 10.12
C VAL A 9 -3.95 1.94 10.80
N GLU A 10 -4.41 1.53 11.99
CA GLU A 10 -3.82 0.40 12.74
C GLU A 10 -4.16 -0.96 12.12
N ALA A 11 -5.32 -1.05 11.47
CA ALA A 11 -5.76 -2.27 10.79
C ALA A 11 -5.10 -2.46 9.41
N GLN A 12 -4.52 -1.39 8.84
CA GLN A 12 -3.90 -1.43 7.52
C GLN A 12 -2.63 -2.31 7.55
N THR A 13 -2.54 -3.24 6.60
CA THR A 13 -1.39 -4.13 6.43
C THR A 13 -0.95 -4.18 4.96
N GLY A 14 0.00 -5.05 4.63
CA GLY A 14 0.43 -5.30 3.25
C GLY A 14 1.85 -4.80 2.95
N PRO A 15 2.30 -4.93 1.69
CA PRO A 15 3.67 -4.60 1.30
C PRO A 15 3.97 -3.11 1.42
N ALA A 16 2.99 -2.22 1.13
CA ALA A 16 3.15 -0.78 1.29
C ALA A 16 3.39 -0.37 2.76
N VAL A 17 2.62 -0.91 3.71
CA VAL A 17 2.82 -0.65 5.15
C VAL A 17 4.21 -1.08 5.62
N ARG A 18 4.71 -2.21 5.11
CA ARG A 18 6.06 -2.72 5.44
C ARG A 18 7.18 -2.11 4.59
N ASN A 19 6.86 -1.19 3.66
CA ASN A 19 7.77 -0.68 2.65
C ASN A 19 8.53 -1.78 1.87
N ASP A 20 7.84 -2.89 1.55
CA ASP A 20 8.41 -4.03 0.83
C ASP A 20 8.46 -3.76 -0.68
N GLN A 21 9.51 -3.04 -1.08
CA GLN A 21 9.74 -2.62 -2.46
C GLN A 21 9.88 -3.80 -3.44
N ASN A 22 10.35 -4.95 -2.97
CA ASN A 22 10.50 -6.14 -3.81
C ASN A 22 9.14 -6.70 -4.24
N VAL A 23 8.17 -6.75 -3.32
CA VAL A 23 6.80 -7.19 -3.63
C VAL A 23 6.05 -6.14 -4.44
N ILE A 24 6.18 -4.86 -4.08
CA ILE A 24 5.56 -3.75 -4.82
C ILE A 24 6.01 -3.77 -6.29
N LYS A 25 7.31 -3.93 -6.55
CA LYS A 25 7.85 -4.03 -7.91
C LYS A 25 7.22 -5.19 -8.69
N LYS A 26 7.13 -6.38 -8.09
CA LYS A 26 6.49 -7.54 -8.75
C LYS A 26 5.02 -7.29 -9.10
N HIS A 27 4.28 -6.57 -8.25
CA HIS A 27 2.90 -6.18 -8.56
C HIS A 27 2.84 -5.16 -9.70
N LEU A 28 3.75 -4.17 -9.73
CA LEU A 28 3.85 -3.23 -10.85
C LEU A 28 4.20 -3.94 -12.16
N ASP A 29 5.13 -4.89 -12.13
CA ASP A 29 5.49 -5.70 -13.30
C ASP A 29 4.28 -6.52 -13.81
N LEU A 30 3.50 -7.10 -12.89
CA LEU A 30 2.26 -7.80 -13.21
C LEU A 30 1.19 -6.89 -13.84
N LEU A 31 1.19 -5.59 -13.49
CA LEU A 31 0.24 -4.61 -14.01
C LEU A 31 0.74 -3.88 -15.27
N SER A 32 1.90 -4.25 -15.81
CA SER A 32 2.56 -3.54 -16.92
C SER A 32 1.73 -3.40 -18.20
N PHE A 33 0.77 -4.30 -18.42
CA PHE A 33 -0.16 -4.25 -19.57
C PHE A 33 -1.45 -3.46 -19.29
N LEU A 34 -1.61 -2.90 -18.09
CA LEU A 34 -2.75 -2.08 -17.66
C LEU A 34 -2.23 -0.75 -17.06
N PRO A 35 -1.74 0.20 -17.89
CA PRO A 35 -1.01 1.37 -17.41
C PRO A 35 -1.80 2.23 -16.42
N GLU A 36 -3.12 2.36 -16.60
CA GLU A 36 -3.97 3.12 -15.68
C GLU A 36 -4.05 2.45 -14.29
N ILE A 37 -4.15 1.13 -14.25
CA ILE A 37 -4.21 0.36 -13.00
C ILE A 37 -2.84 0.30 -12.33
N GLN A 38 -1.77 0.16 -13.10
CA GLN A 38 -0.40 0.23 -12.61
C GLN A 38 -0.14 1.58 -11.93
N HIS A 39 -0.54 2.68 -12.56
CA HIS A 39 -0.40 4.02 -11.99
C HIS A 39 -1.22 4.20 -10.72
N LEU A 40 -2.49 3.79 -10.71
CA LEU A 40 -3.33 3.85 -9.52
C LEU A 40 -2.73 3.06 -8.36
N TYR A 41 -2.25 1.84 -8.63
CA TYR A 41 -1.60 1.00 -7.62
C TYR A 41 -0.34 1.65 -7.04
N ASP A 42 0.50 2.27 -7.90
CA ASP A 42 1.70 2.99 -7.45
C ASP A 42 1.31 4.15 -6.54
N VAL A 43 0.42 5.04 -7.00
CA VAL A 43 -0.01 6.23 -6.23
C VAL A 43 -0.53 5.82 -4.84
N VAL A 44 -1.44 4.85 -4.78
CA VAL A 44 -2.02 4.38 -3.51
C VAL A 44 -0.95 3.74 -2.62
N SER A 45 -0.03 2.96 -3.19
CA SER A 45 1.06 2.34 -2.42
C SER A 45 2.00 3.38 -1.83
N GLN A 46 2.37 4.40 -2.60
CA GLN A 46 3.22 5.50 -2.12
C GLN A 46 2.53 6.30 -1.01
N ASP A 47 1.23 6.54 -1.12
CA ASP A 47 0.47 7.27 -0.09
C ASP A 47 0.38 6.47 1.22
N ILE A 48 0.18 5.15 1.15
CA ILE A 48 0.23 4.26 2.33
C ILE A 48 1.64 4.28 2.96
N ILE A 49 2.71 4.19 2.15
CA ILE A 49 4.09 4.26 2.64
C ILE A 49 4.33 5.57 3.39
N LYS A 50 3.97 6.71 2.80
CA LYS A 50 4.13 8.04 3.42
C LYS A 50 3.36 8.14 4.73
N LEU A 51 2.11 7.67 4.77
CA LEU A 51 1.29 7.69 5.98
C LEU A 51 1.99 6.96 7.13
N HIS A 52 2.52 5.76 6.90
CA HIS A 52 3.17 4.96 7.95
C HIS A 52 4.62 5.36 8.25
N GLN A 53 5.32 6.04 7.34
CA GLN A 53 6.70 6.51 7.56
C GLN A 53 6.80 7.91 8.14
N SER A 54 5.77 8.75 7.96
CA SER A 54 5.76 10.14 8.44
C SER A 54 5.62 10.28 9.97
N GLY A 55 5.53 9.18 10.72
CA GLY A 55 5.38 9.21 12.18
C GLY A 55 4.06 9.84 12.65
N LEU A 56 3.09 10.02 11.75
CA LEU A 56 1.73 10.49 12.04
C LEU A 56 0.82 9.37 12.60
N THR A 57 1.43 8.31 13.14
CA THR A 57 0.78 7.14 13.75
C THR A 57 1.25 6.95 15.17
#